data_AF-A0A1P8DNP9-F1
#
_entry.id   AF-A0A1P8DNP9-F1
#
_cell.length_a   1.000
_cell.length_b   1.000
_cell.length_c   1.000
_cell.angle_alpha   90.00
_cell.angle_beta   90.00
_cell.angle_gamma   90.00
#
_symmetry.space_group_name_H-M   'P 1'
#
loop_
_entity.id
_entity.type
_entity.pdbx_description
1 polymer ?
#
loop_
_entity_poly.entity_id
_entity_poly.type
_entity_poly.pdbx_seq_one_letter_code
_entity_poly.pdbx_strand_id
1 'polypeptide(L)'
;MKIESVVRLPMEDSGLGHNIVRLNNRNVDSKRKDPNRFFRREPVVIYNPDNGTKVIRYVMGNPGTMSITKNAVGLDYDAVDALGVKFKEVVSLEMRRARWWEIYQWFWFHPDFSIRLSIRLGVVGALLGILGFFTGITPIILG
;
A
#
# COMPACT_ATOMS: atom_id res chain seq x y z
N MET A 1 9.99 10.38 -2.07
CA MET A 1 10.18 10.56 -3.52
C MET A 1 9.11 11.50 -4.01
N LYS A 2 9.48 12.57 -4.72
CA LYS A 2 8.52 13.46 -5.38
C LYS A 2 8.06 12.84 -6.70
N ILE A 3 6.79 13.02 -7.02
CA ILE A 3 6.16 12.52 -8.23
C ILE A 3 5.58 13.73 -8.96
N GLU A 4 5.96 13.86 -10.22
CA GLU A 4 5.62 15.01 -11.07
C GLU A 4 4.57 14.66 -12.13
N SER A 5 4.39 13.38 -12.41
CA SER A 5 3.43 12.91 -13.42
C SER A 5 2.90 11.52 -13.11
N VAL A 6 1.67 11.27 -13.54
CA VAL A 6 1.00 9.97 -13.39
C VAL A 6 0.67 9.39 -14.76
N VAL A 7 1.08 8.14 -14.96
CA VAL A 7 0.79 7.34 -16.14
C VAL A 7 -0.29 6.31 -15.78
N ARG A 8 -1.23 6.07 -16.68
CA ARG A 8 -2.28 5.08 -16.47
C ARG A 8 -1.70 3.66 -16.54
N LEU A 9 -2.02 2.82 -15.55
CA LEU A 9 -1.70 1.39 -15.59
C LEU A 9 -2.51 0.67 -16.69
N PRO A 10 -1.94 -0.38 -17.31
CA PRO A 10 -2.70 -1.26 -18.18
C PRO A 10 -3.80 -1.98 -17.38
N MET A 11 -4.82 -2.45 -18.08
CA MET A 11 -6.01 -3.04 -17.44
C MET A 11 -5.68 -4.31 -16.63
N GLU A 12 -4.68 -5.07 -17.08
CA GLU A 12 -4.14 -6.27 -16.41
C GLU A 12 -3.55 -6.00 -15.02
N ASP A 13 -3.05 -4.76 -14.83
CA ASP A 13 -2.42 -4.30 -13.60
C ASP A 13 -3.37 -3.43 -12.75
N SER A 14 -4.55 -3.13 -13.27
CA SER A 14 -5.50 -2.21 -12.67
C SER A 14 -6.57 -2.97 -11.87
N GLY A 15 -7.05 -2.36 -10.79
CA GLY A 15 -8.22 -2.82 -10.06
C GLY A 15 -7.96 -3.11 -8.58
N LEU A 16 -9.06 -3.25 -7.86
CA LEU A 16 -9.12 -3.35 -6.39
C LEU A 16 -8.29 -4.50 -5.80
N GLY A 17 -8.04 -5.57 -6.57
CA GLY A 17 -7.26 -6.73 -6.12
C GLY A 17 -5.75 -6.54 -6.21
N HIS A 18 -5.27 -5.67 -7.10
CA HIS A 18 -3.83 -5.56 -7.37
C HIS A 18 -3.17 -4.48 -6.49
N ASN A 19 -3.83 -3.32 -6.33
CA ASN A 19 -3.31 -2.18 -5.55
C ASN A 19 -1.83 -1.91 -5.83
N ILE A 20 -1.39 -1.91 -7.09
CA ILE A 20 0.02 -1.73 -7.44
C ILE A 20 0.33 -0.28 -7.82
N VAL A 21 1.59 0.11 -7.64
CA VAL A 21 2.18 1.30 -8.25
C VAL A 21 3.40 0.86 -9.05
N ARG A 22 3.45 1.23 -10.34
CA ARG A 22 4.62 0.94 -11.17
C ARG A 22 5.59 2.11 -11.17
N LEU A 23 6.86 1.83 -10.93
CA LEU A 23 7.93 2.83 -10.89
C LEU A 23 8.95 2.58 -11.99
N ASN A 24 9.73 3.60 -12.34
CA ASN A 24 10.92 3.41 -13.13
C ASN A 24 11.88 2.43 -12.43
N ASN A 25 12.48 1.49 -13.18
CA ASN A 25 13.36 0.45 -12.64
C ASN A 25 14.59 1.00 -11.90
N ARG A 26 14.99 2.26 -12.13
CA ARG A 26 16.06 2.91 -11.35
C ARG A 26 15.68 3.16 -9.88
N ASN A 27 14.39 3.29 -9.60
CA ASN A 27 13.87 3.53 -8.24
C ASN A 27 13.48 2.23 -7.52
N VAL A 28 13.58 1.08 -8.19
CA VAL A 28 13.19 -0.22 -7.64
C VAL A 28 14.41 -1.12 -7.51
N ASP A 29 14.55 -1.77 -6.36
CA ASP A 29 15.52 -2.83 -6.14
C ASP A 29 14.82 -4.15 -5.85
N SER A 30 14.95 -5.10 -6.78
CA SER A 30 14.43 -6.44 -6.62
C SER A 30 15.28 -7.32 -5.71
N LYS A 31 16.57 -7.00 -5.55
CA LYS A 31 17.54 -7.78 -4.75
C LYS A 31 17.57 -7.38 -3.27
N ARG A 32 16.85 -6.31 -2.90
CA ARG A 32 16.76 -5.78 -1.52
C ARG A 32 18.11 -5.45 -0.89
N LYS A 33 19.03 -4.90 -1.68
CA LYS A 33 20.39 -4.53 -1.27
C LYS A 33 20.54 -3.03 -1.01
N ASP A 34 19.85 -2.20 -1.80
CA ASP A 34 19.95 -0.74 -1.73
C ASP A 34 18.76 -0.14 -0.96
N PRO A 35 18.93 0.30 0.31
CA PRO A 35 17.86 0.84 1.11
C PRO A 35 17.37 2.21 0.63
N ASN A 36 18.08 2.88 -0.29
CA ASN A 36 17.62 4.15 -0.88
C ASN A 36 16.59 3.94 -2.00
N ARG A 37 16.43 2.71 -2.47
CA ARG A 37 15.42 2.33 -3.47
C ARG A 37 14.24 1.64 -2.82
N PHE A 38 13.12 1.62 -3.51
CA PHE A 38 11.96 0.86 -3.08
C PHE A 38 12.14 -0.61 -3.40
N PHE A 39 11.75 -1.49 -2.48
CA PHE A 39 11.81 -2.91 -2.75
C PHE A 39 10.60 -3.36 -3.54
N ARG A 40 10.78 -4.37 -4.40
CA ARG A 40 9.64 -4.97 -5.11
C ARG A 40 8.65 -5.56 -4.10
N ARG A 41 7.36 -5.29 -4.30
CA ARG A 41 6.22 -5.61 -3.42
C ARG A 41 6.25 -4.92 -2.06
N GLU A 42 7.06 -3.87 -1.91
CA GLU A 42 7.03 -3.04 -0.71
C GLU A 42 5.78 -2.16 -0.69
N PRO A 43 5.03 -2.10 0.42
CA PRO A 43 3.92 -1.18 0.55
C PRO A 43 4.44 0.26 0.69
N VAL A 44 3.87 1.15 -0.10
CA VAL A 44 4.16 2.58 -0.10
C VAL A 44 2.88 3.38 0.08
N VAL A 45 3.03 4.53 0.71
CA VAL A 45 2.01 5.57 0.79
C VAL A 45 2.32 6.59 -0.30
N ILE A 46 1.32 6.89 -1.11
CA ILE A 46 1.31 8.03 -2.01
C ILE A 46 0.38 9.05 -1.40
N TYR A 47 0.89 10.24 -1.16
CA TYR A 47 0.25 11.34 -0.47
C TYR A 47 0.14 12.52 -1.41
N ASN A 48 -1.04 13.13 -1.45
CA ASN A 48 -1.25 14.40 -2.11
C ASN A 48 -1.19 15.53 -1.06
N PRO A 49 -0.15 16.37 -1.05
CA PRO A 49 -0.03 17.49 -0.13
C PRO A 49 -1.10 18.58 -0.35
N ASP A 50 -1.67 18.67 -1.55
CA ASP A 50 -2.59 19.75 -1.90
C ASP A 50 -3.97 19.58 -1.24
N ASN A 51 -4.40 18.32 -1.02
CA ASN A 51 -5.71 17.99 -0.44
C ASN A 51 -5.64 17.05 0.78
N GLY A 52 -4.44 16.62 1.18
CA GLY A 52 -4.22 15.74 2.32
C GLY A 52 -4.60 14.27 2.10
N THR A 53 -5.03 13.89 0.89
CA THR A 53 -5.45 12.52 0.58
C THR A 53 -4.25 11.58 0.49
N LYS A 54 -4.48 10.30 0.78
CA LYS A 54 -3.44 9.28 0.70
C LYS A 54 -3.98 7.94 0.23
N VAL A 55 -3.16 7.21 -0.52
CA VAL A 55 -3.44 5.84 -0.96
C VAL A 55 -2.26 4.94 -0.62
N ILE A 56 -2.55 3.65 -0.37
CA ILE A 56 -1.53 2.63 -0.20
C ILE A 56 -1.48 1.77 -1.46
N ARG A 57 -0.26 1.52 -1.94
CA ARG A 57 0.01 0.68 -3.11
C ARG A 57 1.26 -0.17 -2.89
N TYR A 58 1.40 -1.25 -3.64
CA TYR A 58 2.57 -2.11 -3.64
C TYR A 58 3.48 -1.78 -4.81
N VAL A 59 4.78 -1.60 -4.54
CA VAL A 59 5.74 -1.23 -5.56
C VAL A 59 5.99 -2.37 -6.54
N MET A 60 5.85 -2.06 -7.82
CA MET A 60 6.26 -2.92 -8.93
C MET A 60 7.21 -2.17 -9.86
N GLY A 61 8.14 -2.91 -10.47
CA GLY A 61 8.99 -2.38 -11.53
C GLY A 61 8.19 -2.15 -12.81
N ASN A 62 8.77 -1.35 -13.70
CA ASN A 62 8.27 -1.16 -15.06
C ASN A 62 8.54 -2.45 -15.87
N PRO A 63 7.53 -3.04 -16.53
CA PRO A 63 7.69 -4.26 -17.32
C PRO A 63 8.41 -4.03 -18.66
N GLY A 64 8.74 -2.77 -18.99
CA GLY A 64 9.41 -2.38 -20.22
C GLY A 64 8.46 -1.86 -21.30
N THR A 65 7.15 -2.07 -21.14
CA THR A 65 6.10 -1.63 -22.08
C THR A 65 5.54 -0.25 -21.75
N MET A 66 5.92 0.34 -20.61
CA MET A 66 5.40 1.64 -20.15
C MET A 66 6.48 2.73 -20.20
N SER A 67 6.10 3.94 -20.61
CA SER A 67 6.98 5.11 -20.55
C SER A 67 6.86 5.82 -19.19
N ILE A 68 7.48 5.26 -18.15
CA ILE A 68 7.55 5.84 -16.80
C ILE A 68 8.92 6.48 -16.58
N THR A 69 8.97 7.81 -16.50
CA THR A 69 10.20 8.57 -16.20
C THR A 69 10.61 8.42 -14.73
N LYS A 70 11.78 8.95 -14.35
CA LYS A 70 12.31 8.81 -12.98
C LYS A 70 11.37 9.40 -11.91
N ASN A 71 10.66 10.48 -12.22
CA ASN A 71 9.72 11.15 -11.31
C ASN A 71 8.25 10.86 -11.66
N ALA A 72 7.99 9.86 -12.51
CA ALA A 72 6.64 9.43 -12.86
C ALA A 72 6.28 8.13 -12.13
N VAL A 73 4.98 7.91 -11.96
CA VAL A 73 4.43 6.66 -11.43
C VAL A 73 3.28 6.16 -12.29
N GLY A 74 3.15 4.84 -12.39
CA GLY A 74 1.99 4.17 -12.97
C GLY A 74 0.95 3.92 -11.89
N LEU A 75 -0.26 4.50 -12.03
CA LEU A 75 -1.38 4.29 -11.12
C LEU A 75 -2.67 3.86 -11.85
N ASP A 76 -3.53 3.17 -11.11
CA ASP A 76 -4.87 2.80 -11.54
C ASP A 76 -5.83 3.99 -11.42
N TYR A 77 -6.98 3.89 -12.08
CA TYR A 77 -7.99 4.95 -12.08
C TYR A 77 -8.44 5.26 -10.64
N ASP A 78 -8.67 4.23 -9.82
CA ASP A 78 -9.15 4.38 -8.44
C ASP A 78 -8.14 5.14 -7.55
N ALA A 79 -6.83 4.93 -7.72
CA ALA A 79 -5.84 5.72 -6.98
C ALA A 79 -5.82 7.18 -7.43
N VAL A 80 -5.91 7.42 -8.73
CA VAL A 80 -5.90 8.77 -9.30
C VAL A 80 -7.10 9.56 -8.84
N ASP A 81 -8.29 8.94 -8.85
CA ASP A 81 -9.52 9.51 -8.33
C ASP A 81 -9.43 9.77 -6.82
N ALA A 82 -8.98 8.79 -6.03
CA ALA A 82 -8.82 8.94 -4.59
C ALA A 82 -7.77 10.00 -4.18
N LEU A 83 -6.75 10.22 -5.01
CA LEU A 83 -5.75 11.29 -4.84
C LEU A 83 -6.25 12.64 -5.34
N GLY A 84 -7.36 12.69 -6.08
CA GLY A 84 -7.90 13.91 -6.68
C GLY A 84 -7.01 14.51 -7.75
N VAL A 85 -6.27 13.68 -8.50
CA VAL A 85 -5.38 14.12 -9.59
C VAL A 85 -5.89 13.65 -10.95
N LYS A 86 -5.30 14.15 -12.04
CA LYS A 86 -5.63 13.72 -13.41
C LYS A 86 -4.41 13.18 -14.13
N PHE A 87 -4.66 12.29 -15.08
CA PHE A 87 -3.61 11.81 -15.99
C PHE A 87 -3.15 12.96 -16.91
N LYS A 88 -1.86 12.92 -17.31
CA LYS A 88 -1.23 13.90 -18.22
C LYS A 88 -1.10 15.33 -17.68
N GLU A 89 -1.41 15.56 -16.40
CA GLU A 89 -1.15 16.83 -15.73
C GLU A 89 0.12 16.74 -14.88
N VAL A 90 0.74 17.90 -14.63
CA VAL A 90 1.82 18.01 -13.65
C VAL A 90 1.20 17.94 -12.27
N VAL A 91 1.66 16.99 -11.47
CA VAL A 91 1.19 16.78 -10.10
C VAL A 91 2.33 17.00 -9.11
N SER A 92 2.03 17.29 -7.86
CA SER A 92 3.04 17.38 -6.80
C SER A 92 2.77 16.34 -5.71
N LEU A 93 2.86 15.05 -6.06
CA LEU A 93 2.62 13.97 -5.11
C LEU A 93 3.90 13.54 -4.40
N GLU A 94 3.74 13.02 -3.19
CA GLU A 94 4.85 12.46 -2.41
C GLU A 94 4.64 10.98 -2.17
N MET A 95 5.68 10.19 -2.44
CA MET A 95 5.70 8.76 -2.17
C MET A 95 6.76 8.39 -1.16
N ARG A 96 6.36 7.59 -0.17
CA ARG A 96 7.23 7.09 0.89
C ARG A 96 6.85 5.66 1.27
N ARG A 97 7.74 4.97 1.97
CA ARG A 97 7.43 3.67 2.55
C ARG A 97 6.27 3.79 3.54
N ALA A 98 5.36 2.82 3.48
CA ALA A 98 4.25 2.73 4.42
C ALA A 98 4.78 2.28 5.78
N ARG A 99 4.31 2.91 6.85
CA ARG A 99 4.63 2.48 8.21
C ARG A 99 3.72 1.32 8.60
N TRP A 100 4.16 0.47 9.52
CA TRP A 100 3.40 -0.73 9.89
C TRP A 100 1.96 -0.42 10.32
N TRP A 101 1.75 0.63 11.11
CA TRP A 101 0.40 1.02 11.55
C TRP A 101 -0.50 1.52 10.43
N GLU A 102 0.05 2.16 9.38
CA GLU A 102 -0.73 2.61 8.23
C GLU A 102 -1.20 1.42 7.40
N ILE A 103 -0.36 0.40 7.29
CA ILE A 103 -0.70 -0.87 6.64
C ILE A 103 -1.84 -1.55 7.40
N TYR A 104 -1.73 -1.67 8.73
CA TYR A 104 -2.81 -2.23 9.55
C TYR A 104 -4.10 -1.43 9.44
N GLN A 105 -4.03 -0.11 9.55
CA GLN A 105 -5.20 0.77 9.40
C GLN A 105 -5.86 0.56 8.03
N TRP A 106 -5.07 0.47 6.97
CA TRP A 106 -5.60 0.23 5.63
C TRP A 106 -6.29 -1.13 5.50
N PHE A 107 -5.70 -2.21 6.03
CA PHE A 107 -6.34 -3.52 6.04
C PHE A 107 -7.62 -3.57 6.89
N TRP A 108 -7.69 -2.78 7.97
CA TRP A 108 -8.88 -2.68 8.80
C TRP A 108 -10.08 -2.02 8.08
N PHE A 109 -9.78 -1.10 7.16
CA PHE A 109 -10.75 -0.39 6.32
C PHE A 109 -10.68 -0.82 4.84
N HIS A 110 -10.15 -2.01 4.56
CA HIS A 110 -9.88 -2.46 3.20
C HIS A 110 -11.17 -2.42 2.34
N PRO A 111 -11.12 -1.96 1.07
CA PRO A 111 -12.30 -1.84 0.22
C PRO A 111 -13.00 -3.19 0.00
N ASP A 112 -12.22 -4.26 -0.20
CA ASP A 112 -12.73 -5.63 -0.26
C ASP A 112 -13.27 -6.11 1.10
N PHE A 113 -14.54 -6.50 1.10
CA PHE A 113 -15.25 -7.01 2.27
C PHE A 113 -14.64 -8.29 2.84
N SER A 114 -14.22 -9.22 1.99
CA SER A 114 -13.67 -10.52 2.41
C SER A 114 -12.36 -10.33 3.18
N ILE A 115 -11.50 -9.44 2.68
CA ILE A 115 -10.23 -9.07 3.34
C ILE A 115 -10.52 -8.38 4.67
N ARG A 116 -11.43 -7.40 4.65
CA ARG A 116 -11.83 -6.65 5.86
C ARG A 116 -12.39 -7.58 6.95
N LEU A 117 -13.27 -8.50 6.57
CA LEU A 117 -13.87 -9.47 7.49
C LEU A 117 -12.81 -10.40 8.07
N SER A 118 -11.92 -10.93 7.23
CA SER A 118 -10.84 -11.82 7.67
C SER A 118 -9.92 -11.17 8.70
N ILE A 119 -9.52 -9.91 8.48
CA ILE A 119 -8.69 -9.15 9.41
C ILE A 119 -9.41 -8.93 10.75
N ARG A 120 -10.69 -8.56 10.72
CA ARG A 120 -11.50 -8.35 11.93
C ARG A 120 -11.67 -9.64 12.72
N LEU A 121 -11.98 -10.75 12.04
CA LEU A 121 -12.10 -12.06 12.67
C LEU A 121 -10.77 -12.51 13.28
N GLY A 122 -9.65 -12.28 12.61
CA GLY A 122 -8.31 -12.56 13.14
C GLY A 122 -8.03 -11.80 14.43
N VAL A 123 -8.38 -10.51 14.49
CA VAL A 123 -8.22 -9.70 15.70
C VAL A 123 -9.16 -10.16 16.83
N VAL A 124 -10.43 -10.45 16.53
CA VAL A 124 -11.37 -10.99 17.53
C VAL A 124 -10.86 -12.33 18.07
N GLY A 125 -10.39 -13.23 17.21
CA GLY A 125 -9.83 -14.52 17.61
C GLY A 125 -8.59 -14.37 18.49
N ALA A 126 -7.68 -13.45 18.15
CA ALA A 126 -6.50 -13.16 18.98
C ALA A 126 -6.89 -12.66 20.38
N LEU A 127 -7.88 -11.75 20.48
CA LEU A 127 -8.36 -11.25 21.77
C LEU A 127 -8.99 -12.36 22.62
N LEU A 128 -9.84 -13.20 22.01
CA LEU A 128 -10.44 -14.35 22.69
C LEU A 128 -9.38 -15.35 23.15
N GLY A 129 -8.34 -15.59 22.35
CA GLY A 129 -7.22 -16.46 22.73
C GLY A 129 -6.43 -15.92 23.92
N ILE A 130 -6.16 -14.61 23.95
CA ILE A 130 -5.50 -13.94 25.08
C ILE A 130 -6.35 -14.06 26.35
N LEU A 131 -7.65 -13.79 26.25
CA LEU A 131 -8.58 -13.93 27.39
C LEU A 131 -8.62 -15.38 27.89
N GLY A 132 -8.76 -16.34 26.98
CA GLY A 132 -8.74 -17.77 27.30
C GLY A 132 -7.47 -18.18 28.02
N PHE A 133 -6.31 -17.74 27.52
CA PHE A 133 -5.01 -18.01 28.14
C PHE A 133 -4.93 -17.49 29.57
N PHE A 134 -5.36 -16.25 29.82
CA PHE A 134 -5.37 -15.70 31.18
C PHE A 134 -6.34 -16.44 32.08
N THR A 135 -7.59 -16.68 31.64
CA THR A 135 -8.57 -17.43 32.42
C THR A 135 -8.13 -18.87 32.75
N GLY A 136 -7.33 -19.49 31.88
CA GLY A 136 -6.78 -20.83 32.10
C GLY A 136 -5.58 -20.86 33.04
N ILE A 137 -4.75 -19.80 33.04
CA ILE A 137 -3.55 -19.72 33.89
C ILE A 137 -3.88 -19.22 35.30
N THR A 138 -4.85 -18.31 35.45
CA THR A 138 -5.20 -17.75 36.76
C THR A 138 -5.47 -18.83 37.83
N PRO A 139 -6.21 -19.93 37.57
CA PRO A 139 -6.39 -21.00 38.54
C PRO A 139 -5.11 -21.75 38.92
N ILE A 140 -4.12 -21.81 38.03
CA ILE A 140 -2.84 -22.53 38.25
C ILE A 140 -1.88 -21.68 39.11
N ILE A 141 -1.97 -20.36 39.01
CA ILE A 141 -1.11 -19.43 39.75
C ILE A 141 -1.71 -19.09 41.13
N LEU A 142 -3.04 -19.01 41.24
CA LEU A 142 -3.74 -18.61 42.47
C LEU A 142 -4.28 -19.79 43.30
N GLY A 143 -4.29 -21.00 42.75
CA GLY A 143 -4.65 -22.24 43.44
C GLY A 143 -3.42 -23.05 43.81
#